data_AF-A0A2U1CEM9-F1
#
_entry.id   AF-A0A2U1CEM9-F1
#
_cell.length_a   1.000
_cell.length_b   1.000
_cell.length_c   1.000
_cell.angle_alpha   90.00
_cell.angle_beta   90.00
_cell.angle_gamma   90.00
#
_symmetry.space_group_name_H-M   'P 1'
#
loop_
_entity.id
_entity.type
_entity.pdbx_description
1 polymer ?
#
loop_
_entity_poly.entity_id
_entity_poly.type
_entity_poly.pdbx_seq_one_letter_code
_entity_poly.pdbx_strand_id
1 'polypeptide(L)'
;MLGDFSYSNPTKLYFGEHSLEGLRKELPAYGKNVLLVYGGGSIRKNGIYDRVVVILKACGKEIVEDGGVMPNPTVEKLYEGCRRAREGKVELILAVGGGSVCDYAKAVSVSAYCEEDPWEKYYLRMEDADNKIIPVGCVLTMVGTGSEMNGGSVITHHGQKRKIGHVFGDNVFPKFSILNPVFTFTLPKYQMTAGFFDIMSHILEQYFSGEDDNTSDYIMEGLERMEAYMRELGLVMSVRELGVTEDMLDGIADGSFLMEGGYKTLTHEEIVGILKESMRART
;
A
#
# COMPACT_ATOMS: atom_id res chain seq x y z
N MET A 1 -5.27 28.44 9.47
CA MET A 1 -3.99 27.75 9.26
C MET A 1 -2.89 28.78 9.06
N LEU A 2 -1.76 28.58 9.74
CA LEU A 2 -0.50 29.30 9.55
C LEU A 2 0.58 28.21 9.46
N GLY A 3 1.22 28.04 8.30
CA GLY A 3 2.28 27.05 8.10
C GLY A 3 2.66 26.92 6.62
N ASP A 4 3.95 26.69 6.35
CA ASP A 4 4.48 26.32 5.04
C ASP A 4 4.86 24.84 5.09
N PHE A 5 4.35 24.01 4.18
CA PHE A 5 4.69 22.58 4.11
C PHE A 5 5.22 22.19 2.73
N SER A 6 5.92 21.05 2.67
CA SER A 6 6.37 20.42 1.43
C SER A 6 6.10 18.93 1.49
N TYR A 7 5.43 18.39 0.47
CA TYR A 7 5.11 16.97 0.36
C TYR A 7 5.86 16.35 -0.81
N SER A 8 6.49 15.20 -0.57
CA SER A 8 7.17 14.40 -1.58
C SER A 8 6.80 12.93 -1.39
N ASN A 9 6.34 12.29 -2.47
CA ASN A 9 6.32 10.84 -2.58
C ASN A 9 7.31 10.44 -3.69
N PRO A 10 8.51 9.95 -3.34
CA PRO A 10 9.54 9.62 -4.33
C PRO A 10 9.21 8.33 -5.12
N THR A 11 8.19 7.57 -4.71
CA THR A 11 7.77 6.34 -5.40
C THR A 11 6.86 6.66 -6.59
N LYS A 12 7.22 6.16 -7.77
CA LYS A 12 6.36 6.24 -8.95
C LYS A 12 5.25 5.19 -8.91
N LEU A 13 3.99 5.63 -8.89
CA LEU A 13 2.83 4.74 -8.82
C LEU A 13 2.23 4.44 -10.21
N TYR A 14 1.98 3.17 -10.48
CA TYR A 14 1.19 2.70 -11.62
C TYR A 14 -0.09 2.09 -11.09
N PHE A 15 -1.23 2.74 -11.29
CA PHE A 15 -2.53 2.27 -10.83
C PHE A 15 -3.44 1.86 -11.99
N GLY A 16 -4.26 0.83 -11.78
CA GLY A 16 -5.31 0.40 -12.70
C GLY A 16 -5.18 -1.04 -13.19
N GLU A 17 -6.19 -1.53 -13.89
CA GLU A 17 -6.29 -2.94 -14.33
C GLU A 17 -5.12 -3.38 -15.25
N HIS A 18 -4.57 -2.45 -16.02
CA HIS A 18 -3.43 -2.70 -16.91
C HIS A 18 -2.08 -2.22 -16.34
N SER A 19 -2.05 -1.85 -15.05
CA SER A 19 -0.85 -1.29 -14.39
C SER A 19 0.37 -2.20 -14.45
N LEU A 20 0.20 -3.52 -14.59
CA LEU A 20 1.30 -4.48 -14.68
C LEU A 20 2.23 -4.20 -15.88
N GLU A 21 1.73 -3.57 -16.95
CA GLU A 21 2.56 -3.12 -18.07
C GLU A 21 3.58 -2.04 -17.67
N GLY A 22 3.39 -1.38 -16.52
CA GLY A 22 4.38 -0.51 -15.90
C GLY A 22 5.72 -1.20 -15.67
N LEU A 23 5.72 -2.52 -15.40
CA LEU A 23 6.97 -3.29 -15.29
C LEU A 23 7.82 -3.19 -16.56
N ARG A 24 7.22 -3.22 -17.76
CA ARG A 24 7.97 -3.10 -19.01
C ARG A 24 8.65 -1.74 -19.18
N LYS A 25 8.08 -0.70 -18.57
CA LYS A 25 8.61 0.66 -18.59
C LYS A 25 9.76 0.85 -17.59
N GLU A 26 9.65 0.22 -16.42
CA GLU A 26 10.59 0.40 -15.32
C GLU A 26 11.80 -0.53 -15.42
N LEU A 27 11.59 -1.81 -15.77
CA LEU A 27 12.65 -2.83 -15.78
C LEU A 27 13.89 -2.47 -16.61
N PRO A 28 13.82 -1.77 -17.77
CA PRO A 28 15.00 -1.37 -18.53
C PRO A 28 15.98 -0.47 -17.77
N ALA A 29 15.52 0.25 -16.73
CA ALA A 29 16.37 1.15 -15.93
C ALA A 29 17.27 0.40 -14.93
N TYR A 30 17.04 -0.90 -14.72
CA TYR A 30 17.76 -1.72 -13.76
C TYR A 30 18.60 -2.80 -14.43
N GLY A 31 19.56 -3.34 -13.69
CA GLY A 31 20.42 -4.43 -14.15
C GLY A 31 19.68 -5.74 -14.44
N LYS A 32 20.44 -6.78 -14.79
CA LYS A 32 19.88 -8.03 -15.33
C LYS A 32 19.27 -8.90 -14.24
N ASN A 33 19.88 -8.93 -13.05
CA ASN A 33 19.52 -9.87 -12.00
C ASN A 33 18.46 -9.29 -11.05
N VAL A 34 17.31 -9.94 -10.97
CA VAL A 34 16.17 -9.54 -10.13
C VAL A 34 15.95 -10.56 -9.03
N LEU A 35 15.91 -10.11 -7.78
CA LEU A 35 15.43 -10.91 -6.66
C LEU A 35 13.90 -10.83 -6.63
N LEU A 36 13.22 -11.91 -7.02
CA LEU A 36 11.78 -12.00 -6.96
C LEU A 36 11.35 -12.48 -5.57
N VAL A 37 10.85 -11.54 -4.77
CA VAL A 37 10.47 -11.76 -3.38
C VAL A 37 8.96 -11.95 -3.29
N TYR A 38 8.52 -13.03 -2.65
CA TYR A 38 7.09 -13.31 -2.52
C TYR A 38 6.75 -14.17 -1.29
N GLY A 39 5.47 -14.15 -0.90
CA GLY A 39 4.98 -14.88 0.27
C GLY A 39 4.78 -16.39 0.08
N GLY A 40 3.92 -17.00 0.90
CA GLY A 40 3.67 -18.45 0.93
C GLY A 40 2.93 -19.07 -0.26
N GLY A 41 2.69 -18.31 -1.35
CA GLY A 41 2.18 -18.87 -2.61
C GLY A 41 0.80 -18.41 -3.08
N SER A 42 0.16 -17.42 -2.44
CA SER A 42 -1.11 -16.86 -2.95
C SER A 42 -0.97 -16.37 -4.40
N ILE A 43 0.14 -15.68 -4.70
CA ILE A 43 0.43 -15.13 -6.03
C ILE A 43 0.62 -16.21 -7.10
N ARG A 44 0.99 -17.44 -6.70
CA ARG A 44 1.07 -18.59 -7.60
C ARG A 44 -0.33 -19.13 -7.88
N LYS A 45 -1.18 -19.24 -6.85
CA LYS A 45 -2.55 -19.74 -6.99
C LYS A 45 -3.44 -18.85 -7.86
N ASN A 46 -3.26 -17.53 -7.79
CA ASN A 46 -4.06 -16.57 -8.56
C ASN A 46 -3.41 -16.13 -9.89
N GLY A 47 -2.28 -16.73 -10.28
CA GLY A 47 -1.61 -16.48 -11.57
C GLY A 47 -0.83 -15.17 -11.68
N ILE A 48 -0.74 -14.36 -10.62
CA ILE A 48 0.06 -13.12 -10.62
C ILE A 48 1.54 -13.44 -10.82
N TYR A 49 2.04 -14.48 -10.16
CA TYR A 49 3.44 -14.92 -10.29
C TYR A 49 3.81 -15.20 -11.75
N ASP A 50 2.98 -15.97 -12.46
CA ASP A 50 3.27 -16.34 -13.85
C ASP A 50 3.30 -15.11 -14.77
N ARG A 51 2.35 -14.19 -14.57
CA ARG A 51 2.30 -12.92 -15.32
C ARG A 51 3.56 -12.08 -15.10
N VAL A 52 4.02 -11.97 -13.84
CA VAL A 52 5.25 -11.23 -13.50
C VAL A 52 6.48 -11.90 -14.13
N VAL A 53 6.62 -13.22 -13.99
CA VAL A 53 7.76 -13.97 -14.55
C VAL A 53 7.82 -13.87 -16.07
N VAL A 54 6.68 -13.92 -16.76
CA VAL A 54 6.60 -13.73 -18.21
C VAL A 54 7.15 -12.36 -18.61
N ILE A 55 6.76 -11.30 -17.89
CA ILE A 55 7.25 -9.94 -18.17
C ILE A 55 8.75 -9.82 -17.89
N LEU A 56 9.22 -10.33 -16.74
CA LEU A 56 10.64 -10.32 -16.38
C LEU A 56 11.49 -11.00 -17.46
N LYS A 57 11.10 -12.20 -17.91
CA LYS A 57 11.79 -12.93 -18.98
C LYS A 57 11.74 -12.19 -20.31
N ALA A 58 10.59 -11.62 -20.68
CA ALA A 58 10.47 -10.83 -21.90
C ALA A 58 11.35 -9.57 -21.88
N CYS A 59 11.64 -9.01 -20.70
CA CYS A 59 12.57 -7.91 -20.49
C CYS A 59 14.03 -8.37 -20.29
N GLY A 60 14.34 -9.66 -20.53
CA GLY A 60 15.69 -10.20 -20.45
C GLY A 60 16.27 -10.28 -19.03
N LYS A 61 15.42 -10.32 -18.00
CA LYS A 61 15.84 -10.42 -16.60
C LYS A 61 16.11 -11.86 -16.18
N GLU A 62 17.17 -12.05 -15.40
CA GLU A 62 17.43 -13.30 -14.68
C GLU A 62 16.79 -13.24 -13.31
N ILE A 63 16.11 -14.32 -12.92
CA ILE A 63 15.29 -14.35 -11.71
C ILE A 63 16.00 -15.17 -10.65
N VAL A 64 16.31 -14.53 -9.53
CA VAL A 64 16.70 -15.18 -8.28
C VAL A 64 15.47 -15.23 -7.40
N GLU A 65 15.03 -16.41 -7.00
CA GLU A 65 13.83 -16.53 -6.17
C GLU A 65 14.12 -16.35 -4.69
N ASP A 66 13.22 -15.63 -4.01
CA ASP A 66 13.15 -15.55 -2.57
C ASP A 66 11.69 -15.65 -2.10
N GLY A 67 11.18 -16.88 -2.15
CA GLY A 67 9.82 -17.21 -1.73
C GLY A 67 9.69 -17.49 -0.24
N GLY A 68 8.45 -17.58 0.23
CA GLY A 68 8.14 -18.02 1.60
C GLY A 68 8.23 -16.91 2.65
N VAL A 69 8.18 -15.64 2.25
CA VAL A 69 8.07 -14.54 3.21
C VAL A 69 6.74 -14.67 3.98
N MET A 70 6.84 -14.70 5.31
CA MET A 70 5.71 -14.86 6.23
C MET A 70 5.20 -13.50 6.73
N PRO A 71 3.96 -13.43 7.24
CA PRO A 71 3.52 -12.30 8.04
C PRO A 71 4.50 -12.07 9.21
N ASN A 72 4.85 -10.80 9.47
CA ASN A 72 5.89 -10.43 10.44
C ASN A 72 7.24 -11.11 10.12
N PRO A 73 7.87 -10.74 8.99
CA PRO A 73 9.09 -11.39 8.50
C PRO A 73 10.20 -11.38 9.54
N THR A 74 10.97 -12.46 9.59
CA THR A 74 11.94 -12.68 10.68
C THR A 74 13.36 -12.28 10.30
N VAL A 75 14.20 -12.10 11.32
CA VAL A 75 15.63 -11.84 11.14
C VAL A 75 16.35 -12.98 10.41
N GLU A 76 15.97 -14.24 10.65
CA GLU A 76 16.56 -15.39 9.95
C GLU A 76 16.21 -15.35 8.47
N LYS A 77 14.97 -14.96 8.14
CA LYS A 77 14.55 -14.77 6.76
C LYS A 77 15.32 -13.61 6.13
N LEU A 78 15.53 -12.50 6.86
CA LEU A 78 16.35 -11.37 6.39
C LEU A 78 17.76 -11.82 6.00
N TYR A 79 18.43 -12.60 6.85
CA TYR A 79 19.77 -13.10 6.56
C TYR A 79 19.79 -14.02 5.33
N GLU A 80 18.76 -14.86 5.16
CA GLU A 80 18.59 -15.68 3.96
C GLU A 80 18.50 -14.81 2.69
N GLY A 81 17.64 -13.78 2.72
CA GLY A 81 17.47 -12.84 1.61
C GLY A 81 18.74 -12.09 1.26
N CYS A 82 19.46 -11.59 2.26
CA CYS A 82 20.76 -10.92 2.07
C CYS A 82 21.78 -11.83 1.39
N ARG A 83 21.86 -13.11 1.80
CA ARG A 83 22.74 -14.09 1.16
C ARG A 83 22.35 -14.31 -0.31
N ARG A 84 21.06 -14.56 -0.59
CA ARG A 84 20.55 -14.73 -1.96
C ARG A 84 20.82 -13.51 -2.83
N ALA A 85 20.63 -12.31 -2.29
CA ALA A 85 20.88 -11.06 -2.99
C ALA A 85 22.34 -10.91 -3.41
N ARG A 86 23.28 -11.19 -2.48
CA ARG A 86 24.72 -11.13 -2.76
C ARG A 86 25.18 -12.19 -3.75
N GLU A 87 24.82 -13.45 -3.51
CA GLU A 87 25.20 -14.59 -4.37
C GLU A 87 24.63 -14.44 -5.79
N GLY A 88 23.38 -14.00 -5.88
CA GLY A 88 22.69 -13.73 -7.14
C GLY A 88 23.11 -12.43 -7.84
N LYS A 89 24.01 -11.64 -7.23
CA LYS A 89 24.45 -10.33 -7.71
C LYS A 89 23.26 -9.46 -8.13
N VAL A 90 22.28 -9.37 -7.24
CA VAL A 90 20.99 -8.74 -7.49
C VAL A 90 21.15 -7.24 -7.69
N GLU A 91 20.44 -6.72 -8.68
CA GLU A 91 20.46 -5.30 -9.08
C GLU A 91 19.09 -4.63 -8.94
N LEU A 92 18.04 -5.41 -8.70
CA LEU A 92 16.69 -4.97 -8.36
C LEU A 92 16.01 -6.03 -7.48
N ILE A 93 15.37 -5.61 -6.40
CA ILE A 93 14.45 -6.47 -5.64
C ILE A 93 13.03 -6.16 -6.11
N LEU A 94 12.30 -7.16 -6.59
CA LEU A 94 10.90 -7.04 -6.97
C LEU A 94 10.03 -7.78 -5.95
N ALA A 95 9.38 -7.01 -5.07
CA ALA A 95 8.44 -7.52 -4.09
C ALA A 95 7.06 -7.74 -4.72
N VAL A 96 6.54 -8.97 -4.67
CA VAL A 96 5.21 -9.31 -5.19
C VAL A 96 4.37 -9.92 -4.07
N GLY A 97 3.49 -9.10 -3.48
CA GLY A 97 2.71 -9.50 -2.31
C GLY A 97 2.07 -8.33 -1.56
N GLY A 98 1.77 -8.56 -0.28
CA GLY A 98 1.29 -7.52 0.65
C GLY A 98 2.42 -6.90 1.48
N GLY A 99 2.05 -6.10 2.49
CA GLY A 99 2.98 -5.29 3.28
C GLY A 99 4.20 -6.05 3.85
N SER A 100 4.01 -7.26 4.38
CA SER A 100 5.13 -8.07 4.90
C SER A 100 6.19 -8.41 3.83
N VAL A 101 5.79 -8.56 2.57
CA VAL A 101 6.72 -8.80 1.45
C VAL A 101 7.47 -7.52 1.10
N CYS A 102 6.78 -6.38 1.11
CA CYS A 102 7.37 -5.06 0.87
C CYS A 102 8.36 -4.66 1.97
N ASP A 103 7.99 -4.81 3.24
CA ASP A 103 8.86 -4.53 4.39
C ASP A 103 10.11 -5.40 4.33
N TYR A 104 9.94 -6.70 4.13
CA TYR A 104 11.06 -7.62 4.00
C TYR A 104 11.99 -7.27 2.83
N ALA A 105 11.44 -6.89 1.66
CA ALA A 105 12.24 -6.48 0.53
C ALA A 105 13.07 -5.22 0.81
N LYS A 106 12.51 -4.24 1.54
CA LYS A 106 13.22 -3.05 1.99
C LYS A 106 14.30 -3.39 3.03
N ALA A 107 14.01 -4.31 3.94
CA ALA A 107 15.01 -4.84 4.87
C ALA A 107 16.20 -5.48 4.14
N VAL A 108 15.93 -6.35 3.16
CA VAL A 108 17.00 -6.98 2.35
C VAL A 108 17.77 -5.93 1.55
N SER A 109 17.08 -4.92 0.99
CA SER A 109 17.71 -3.82 0.25
C SER A 109 18.82 -3.11 1.04
N VAL A 110 18.54 -2.69 2.27
CA VAL A 110 19.51 -1.97 3.12
C VAL A 110 20.56 -2.89 3.75
N SER A 111 20.23 -4.17 3.90
CA SER A 111 21.02 -5.13 4.67
C SER A 111 21.95 -6.00 3.82
N ALA A 112 21.71 -6.09 2.50
CA ALA A 112 22.44 -7.02 1.63
C ALA A 112 23.95 -6.75 1.58
N TYR A 113 24.39 -5.50 1.75
CA TYR A 113 25.82 -5.14 1.75
C TYR A 113 26.26 -4.47 3.06
N CYS A 114 25.49 -4.62 4.13
CA CYS A 114 25.90 -4.23 5.47
C CYS A 114 27.08 -5.11 5.93
N GLU A 115 28.15 -4.48 6.41
CA GLU A 115 29.37 -5.16 6.89
C GLU A 115 29.24 -5.63 8.35
N GLU A 116 28.29 -5.05 9.10
CA GLU A 116 27.91 -5.46 10.45
C GLU A 116 26.66 -6.35 10.44
N ASP A 117 26.22 -6.78 11.63
CA ASP A 117 24.92 -7.42 11.77
C ASP A 117 23.78 -6.42 11.48
N PRO A 118 22.92 -6.67 10.48
CA PRO A 118 21.86 -5.74 10.10
C PRO A 118 20.76 -5.56 11.17
N TRP A 119 20.49 -6.57 11.99
CA TRP A 119 19.49 -6.46 13.05
C TRP A 119 19.99 -5.51 14.14
N GLU A 120 21.24 -5.68 14.58
CA GLU A 120 21.86 -4.80 15.56
C GLU A 120 21.96 -3.36 15.04
N LYS A 121 22.48 -3.16 13.82
CA LYS A 121 22.69 -1.82 13.27
C LYS A 121 21.39 -1.09 12.95
N TYR A 122 20.52 -1.71 12.15
CA TYR A 122 19.38 -1.01 11.58
C TYR A 122 18.10 -1.10 12.40
N TYR A 123 17.96 -2.07 13.30
CA TYR A 123 16.73 -2.23 14.08
C TYR A 123 16.93 -1.96 15.57
N LEU A 124 18.09 -2.27 16.14
CA LEU A 124 18.36 -1.96 17.56
C LEU A 124 18.97 -0.57 17.75
N ARG A 125 19.92 -0.18 16.92
CA ARG A 125 20.56 1.15 16.98
C ARG A 125 19.88 2.21 16.10
N MET A 126 18.96 1.79 15.22
CA MET A 126 18.21 2.68 14.32
C MET A 126 19.12 3.57 13.46
N GLU A 127 20.25 3.03 13.01
CA GLU A 127 21.18 3.77 12.15
C GLU A 127 20.69 3.78 10.69
N ASP A 128 20.93 4.86 9.97
CA ASP A 128 20.67 4.92 8.54
C ASP A 128 21.58 3.98 7.73
N ALA A 129 21.11 3.60 6.54
CA ALA A 129 21.91 2.81 5.61
C ALA A 129 23.07 3.64 5.02
N ASP A 130 24.30 3.24 5.35
CA ASP A 130 25.56 3.87 4.92
C ASP A 130 26.32 3.05 3.85
N ASN A 131 25.70 1.99 3.34
CA ASN A 131 26.27 1.06 2.38
C ASN A 131 25.51 1.07 1.04
N LYS A 132 25.96 0.24 0.10
CA LYS A 132 25.25 0.02 -1.16
C LYS A 132 23.88 -0.63 -0.92
N ILE A 133 22.82 0.11 -1.17
CA ILE A 133 21.45 -0.44 -1.16
C ILE A 133 21.05 -0.99 -2.53
N ILE A 134 20.12 -1.95 -2.56
CA ILE A 134 19.55 -2.50 -3.81
C ILE A 134 18.17 -1.86 -4.04
N PRO A 135 17.89 -1.24 -5.20
CA PRO A 135 16.58 -0.62 -5.42
C PRO A 135 15.45 -1.64 -5.31
N VAL A 136 14.31 -1.20 -4.76
CA VAL A 136 13.10 -2.01 -4.59
C VAL A 136 12.02 -1.53 -5.56
N GLY A 137 11.33 -2.47 -6.19
CA GLY A 137 10.05 -2.23 -6.85
C GLY A 137 8.98 -3.13 -6.25
N CYS A 138 7.72 -2.67 -6.24
CA CYS A 138 6.61 -3.42 -5.66
C CYS A 138 5.52 -3.74 -6.68
N VAL A 139 4.94 -4.93 -6.59
CA VAL A 139 3.66 -5.31 -7.19
C VAL A 139 2.74 -5.70 -6.04
N LEU A 140 1.89 -4.77 -5.65
CA LEU A 140 1.07 -4.90 -4.46
C LEU A 140 -0.15 -5.80 -4.74
N THR A 141 -0.44 -6.69 -3.80
CA THR A 141 -1.59 -7.62 -3.89
C THR A 141 -2.55 -7.51 -2.71
N MET A 142 -2.37 -6.51 -1.85
CA MET A 142 -3.15 -6.28 -0.63
C MET A 142 -3.26 -4.78 -0.37
N VAL A 143 -4.41 -4.33 0.14
CA VAL A 143 -4.59 -2.97 0.67
C VAL A 143 -4.39 -2.97 2.18
N GLY A 144 -3.76 -1.94 2.73
CA GLY A 144 -3.49 -1.85 4.16
C GLY A 144 -2.34 -0.91 4.49
N THR A 145 -1.12 -1.41 4.35
CA THR A 145 0.04 -0.85 5.08
C THR A 145 0.66 0.41 4.48
N GLY A 146 0.46 0.69 3.19
CA GLY A 146 1.16 1.75 2.46
C GLY A 146 2.68 1.52 2.27
N SER A 147 3.17 0.32 2.64
CA SER A 147 4.60 -0.04 2.59
C SER A 147 5.19 0.03 1.18
N GLU A 148 4.36 -0.10 0.16
CA GLU A 148 4.75 0.05 -1.23
C GLU A 148 5.13 1.48 -1.64
N MET A 149 4.96 2.48 -0.78
CA MET A 149 5.32 3.87 -1.10
C MET A 149 5.97 4.62 0.07
N ASN A 150 6.56 3.89 1.01
CA ASN A 150 7.26 4.47 2.16
C ASN A 150 8.62 3.79 2.45
N GLY A 151 9.44 4.44 3.28
CA GLY A 151 10.73 3.92 3.75
C GLY A 151 10.66 2.99 4.96
N GLY A 152 9.46 2.71 5.49
CA GLY A 152 9.26 1.92 6.70
C GLY A 152 9.48 0.43 6.50
N SER A 153 10.28 -0.22 7.34
CA SER A 153 10.51 -1.66 7.31
C SER A 153 10.35 -2.25 8.70
N VAL A 154 9.63 -3.36 8.82
CA VAL A 154 9.36 -4.03 10.10
C VAL A 154 9.87 -5.46 10.09
N ILE A 155 10.78 -5.77 11.02
CA ILE A 155 11.37 -7.12 11.17
C ILE A 155 11.14 -7.65 12.59
N THR A 156 10.93 -8.95 12.68
CA THR A 156 10.70 -9.67 13.94
C THR A 156 11.90 -10.53 14.30
N HIS A 157 12.33 -10.46 15.56
CA HIS A 157 13.33 -11.36 16.12
C HIS A 157 12.67 -12.23 17.20
N HIS A 158 12.44 -13.51 16.88
CA HIS A 158 11.76 -14.44 17.79
C HIS A 158 12.56 -14.74 19.05
N GLY A 159 13.88 -14.96 18.92
CA GLY A 159 14.77 -15.19 20.08
C GLY A 159 14.76 -14.05 21.09
N GLN A 160 14.72 -12.80 20.63
CA GLN A 160 14.65 -11.60 21.49
C GLN A 160 13.21 -11.18 21.84
N LYS A 161 12.18 -11.82 21.26
CA LYS A 161 10.76 -11.45 21.37
C LYS A 161 10.47 -9.99 21.03
N ARG A 162 11.14 -9.47 20.01
CA ARG A 162 11.02 -8.07 19.54
C ARG A 162 10.47 -8.03 18.12
N LYS A 163 9.61 -7.04 17.84
CA LYS A 163 9.17 -6.64 16.50
C LYS A 163 9.45 -5.16 16.40
N ILE A 164 10.32 -4.77 15.49
CA ILE A 164 10.82 -3.40 15.41
C ILE A 164 10.60 -2.87 14.00
N GLY A 165 9.99 -1.68 13.92
CA GLY A 165 9.90 -0.89 12.71
C GLY A 165 10.98 0.18 12.67
N HIS A 166 11.58 0.39 11.50
CA HIS A 166 12.48 1.50 11.24
C HIS A 166 12.07 2.19 9.92
N VAL A 167 11.87 3.50 9.97
CA VAL A 167 11.62 4.34 8.79
C VAL A 167 12.96 4.89 8.29
N PHE A 168 13.45 4.34 7.19
CA PHE A 168 14.64 4.83 6.52
C PHE A 168 14.32 6.03 5.61
N GLY A 169 15.36 6.77 5.21
CA GLY A 169 15.23 7.88 4.27
C GLY A 169 14.73 7.50 2.85
N ASP A 170 14.49 8.53 2.04
CA ASP A 170 13.93 8.46 0.67
C ASP A 170 14.67 7.50 -0.28
N ASN A 171 15.95 7.23 0.00
CA ASN A 171 16.75 6.28 -0.78
C ASN A 171 16.20 4.84 -0.70
N VAL A 172 15.50 4.47 0.39
CA VAL A 172 14.95 3.12 0.63
C VAL A 172 13.52 2.95 0.11
N PHE A 173 12.82 4.04 -0.20
CA PHE A 173 11.48 3.98 -0.79
C PHE A 173 11.51 3.13 -2.07
N PRO A 174 10.45 2.35 -2.34
CA PRO A 174 10.30 1.68 -3.63
C PRO A 174 10.43 2.70 -4.77
N LYS A 175 11.20 2.37 -5.80
CA LYS A 175 11.38 3.26 -6.95
C LYS A 175 10.14 3.31 -7.82
N PHE A 176 9.39 2.21 -7.86
CA PHE A 176 8.08 2.14 -8.47
C PHE A 176 7.18 1.14 -7.75
N SER A 177 5.87 1.34 -7.86
CA SER A 177 4.86 0.42 -7.36
C SER A 177 3.73 0.21 -8.35
N ILE A 178 3.39 -1.05 -8.57
CA ILE A 178 2.29 -1.50 -9.42
C ILE A 178 1.09 -1.83 -8.52
N LEU A 179 0.01 -1.09 -8.73
CA LEU A 179 -1.23 -1.15 -7.96
C LEU A 179 -2.37 -1.58 -8.90
N ASN A 180 -2.52 -2.89 -9.08
CA ASN A 180 -3.62 -3.45 -9.86
C ASN A 180 -4.80 -3.79 -8.94
N PRO A 181 -5.95 -3.08 -9.01
CA PRO A 181 -7.07 -3.33 -8.13
C PRO A 181 -7.62 -4.76 -8.27
N VAL A 182 -7.53 -5.38 -9.45
CA VAL A 182 -8.00 -6.76 -9.68
C VAL A 182 -7.22 -7.78 -8.85
N PHE A 183 -5.95 -7.50 -8.49
CA PHE A 183 -5.17 -8.41 -7.66
C PHE A 183 -5.71 -8.52 -6.23
N THR A 184 -6.48 -7.53 -5.79
CA THR A 184 -7.11 -7.51 -4.46
C THR A 184 -8.39 -8.33 -4.39
N PHE A 185 -9.03 -8.66 -5.53
CA PHE A 185 -10.32 -9.36 -5.57
C PHE A 185 -10.26 -10.79 -5.02
N THR A 186 -9.06 -11.37 -4.97
CA THR A 186 -8.82 -12.72 -4.44
C THR A 186 -8.47 -12.73 -2.95
N LEU A 187 -8.39 -11.57 -2.29
CA LEU A 187 -8.11 -11.47 -0.86
C LEU A 187 -9.26 -12.07 -0.03
N PRO A 188 -8.97 -12.90 0.98
CA PRO A 188 -9.99 -13.32 1.94
C PRO A 188 -10.64 -12.11 2.62
N LYS A 189 -11.95 -12.17 2.86
CA LYS A 189 -12.72 -11.09 3.50
C LYS A 189 -12.05 -10.57 4.77
N TYR A 190 -11.57 -11.46 5.64
CA TYR A 190 -10.88 -11.08 6.87
C TYR A 190 -9.65 -10.19 6.60
N GLN A 191 -8.81 -10.55 5.62
CA GLN A 191 -7.60 -9.79 5.29
C GLN A 191 -7.95 -8.42 4.69
N MET A 192 -9.00 -8.36 3.86
CA MET A 192 -9.50 -7.09 3.33
C MET A 192 -10.03 -6.19 4.45
N THR A 193 -10.83 -6.73 5.38
CA THR A 193 -11.33 -5.98 6.54
C THR A 193 -10.19 -5.50 7.43
N ALA A 194 -9.23 -6.36 7.76
CA ALA A 194 -8.06 -5.97 8.55
C ALA A 194 -7.26 -4.84 7.88
N GLY A 195 -7.05 -4.92 6.56
CA GLY A 195 -6.39 -3.86 5.81
C GLY A 195 -7.12 -2.51 5.87
N PHE A 196 -8.47 -2.50 5.86
CA PHE A 196 -9.21 -1.25 6.04
C PHE A 196 -9.04 -0.64 7.43
N PHE A 197 -9.06 -1.47 8.49
CA PHE A 197 -8.78 -0.98 9.84
C PHE A 197 -7.34 -0.46 9.96
N ASP A 198 -6.38 -1.11 9.31
CA ASP A 198 -4.98 -0.66 9.26
C ASP A 198 -4.85 0.73 8.60
N ILE A 199 -5.50 0.92 7.44
CA ILE A 199 -5.58 2.22 6.75
C ILE A 199 -6.20 3.27 7.67
N MET A 200 -7.33 2.97 8.30
CA MET A 200 -8.00 3.89 9.22
C MET A 200 -7.11 4.24 10.42
N SER A 201 -6.40 3.25 10.98
CA SER A 201 -5.46 3.48 12.09
C SER A 201 -4.35 4.43 11.68
N HIS A 202 -3.67 4.18 10.55
CA HIS A 202 -2.61 5.07 10.07
C HIS A 202 -3.10 6.50 9.84
N ILE A 203 -4.28 6.64 9.24
CA ILE A 203 -4.94 7.91 8.98
C ILE A 203 -5.23 8.65 10.31
N LEU A 204 -5.86 7.99 11.29
CA LEU A 204 -6.20 8.61 12.56
C LEU A 204 -4.97 8.90 13.43
N GLU A 205 -3.98 8.01 13.47
CA GLU A 205 -2.74 8.20 14.22
C GLU A 205 -1.96 9.40 13.72
N GLN A 206 -1.89 9.57 12.39
CA GLN A 206 -1.27 10.73 11.78
C GLN A 206 -2.02 12.02 12.10
N TYR A 207 -3.35 12.00 11.97
CA TYR A 207 -4.22 13.15 12.25
C TYR A 207 -4.17 13.63 13.70
N PHE A 208 -4.06 12.70 14.66
CA PHE A 208 -3.95 13.03 16.07
C PHE A 208 -2.50 13.23 16.53
N SER A 209 -1.52 13.13 15.64
CA SER A 209 -0.12 13.44 15.96
C SER A 209 0.08 14.96 16.02
N GLY A 210 0.58 15.48 17.14
CA GLY A 210 0.66 16.93 17.39
C GLY A 210 1.80 17.67 16.68
N GLU A 211 2.53 17.00 15.78
CA GLU A 211 3.75 17.54 15.15
C GLU A 211 3.75 17.42 13.62
N ASP A 212 2.66 16.96 12.99
CA ASP A 212 2.60 16.82 11.53
C ASP A 212 1.64 17.84 10.88
N ASP A 213 2.06 18.32 9.71
CA ASP A 213 1.37 19.33 8.90
C ASP A 213 1.33 18.77 7.46
N ASN A 214 0.74 17.58 7.29
CA ASN A 214 0.79 16.83 6.02
C ASN A 214 -0.57 16.82 5.30
N THR A 215 -0.53 16.81 3.96
CA THR A 215 -1.69 16.89 3.06
C THR A 215 -2.80 15.86 3.33
N SER A 216 -2.48 14.74 3.96
CA SER A 216 -3.45 13.68 4.29
C SER A 216 -4.43 14.15 5.37
N ASP A 217 -3.96 14.93 6.35
CA ASP A 217 -4.77 15.55 7.40
C ASP A 217 -5.73 16.57 6.79
N TYR A 218 -5.29 17.32 5.79
CA TYR A 218 -6.10 18.32 5.07
C TYR A 218 -7.15 17.69 4.13
N ILE A 219 -6.91 16.48 3.58
CA ILE A 219 -7.90 15.75 2.78
C ILE A 219 -8.98 15.13 3.68
N MET A 220 -8.59 14.57 4.83
CA MET A 220 -9.53 14.11 5.87
C MET A 220 -10.36 15.27 6.42
N GLU A 221 -9.67 16.33 6.85
CA GLU A 221 -10.29 17.55 7.37
C GLU A 221 -11.08 18.27 6.28
N GLY A 222 -10.78 18.06 4.99
CA GLY A 222 -11.57 18.56 3.86
C GLY A 222 -12.97 17.94 3.77
N LEU A 223 -13.10 16.63 4.04
CA LEU A 223 -14.41 15.96 4.11
C LEU A 223 -15.19 16.39 5.36
N GLU A 224 -14.52 16.47 6.51
CA GLU A 224 -15.14 16.91 7.78
C GLU A 224 -15.49 18.41 7.76
N ARG A 225 -14.64 19.28 7.20
CA ARG A 225 -14.93 20.72 7.03
C ARG A 225 -15.96 20.98 5.96
N MET A 226 -16.02 20.20 4.88
CA MET A 226 -17.12 20.31 3.94
C MET A 226 -18.44 20.01 4.64
N GLU A 227 -18.50 18.95 5.47
CA GLU A 227 -19.68 18.65 6.29
C GLU A 227 -19.98 19.78 7.29
N ALA A 228 -18.98 20.29 8.00
CA ALA A 228 -19.14 21.36 8.99
C ALA A 228 -19.56 22.70 8.36
N TYR A 229 -18.98 23.06 7.20
CA TYR A 229 -19.32 24.28 6.45
C TYR A 229 -20.71 24.18 5.82
N MET A 230 -21.11 22.99 5.33
CA MET A 230 -22.48 22.74 4.89
C MET A 230 -23.48 22.97 6.03
N ARG A 231 -23.16 22.49 7.24
CA ARG A 231 -23.96 22.75 8.45
C ARG A 231 -24.01 24.24 8.83
N GLU A 232 -22.89 24.96 8.73
CA GLU A 232 -22.81 26.40 9.01
C GLU A 232 -23.64 27.26 8.03
N LEU A 233 -23.64 26.89 6.74
CA LEU A 233 -24.48 27.51 5.71
C LEU A 233 -25.98 27.16 5.83
N GLY A 234 -26.36 26.29 6.78
CA GLY A 234 -27.73 25.79 6.91
C GLY A 234 -28.14 24.87 5.77
N LEU A 235 -27.19 24.27 5.07
CA LEU A 235 -27.49 23.25 4.07
C LEU A 235 -28.04 22.00 4.75
N VAL A 236 -29.03 21.43 4.11
CA VAL A 236 -29.77 20.31 4.64
C VAL A 236 -28.95 19.03 4.54
N MET A 237 -28.72 18.36 5.68
CA MET A 237 -27.79 17.23 5.81
C MET A 237 -28.48 15.87 5.71
N SER A 238 -29.80 15.85 5.64
CA SER A 238 -30.62 14.66 5.41
C SER A 238 -31.64 14.94 4.32
N VAL A 239 -31.80 14.02 3.38
CA VAL A 239 -32.87 14.13 2.37
C VAL A 239 -34.27 14.25 3.01
N ARG A 240 -34.45 13.74 4.24
CA ARG A 240 -35.70 13.87 5.00
C ARG A 240 -36.02 15.33 5.38
N GLU A 241 -35.01 16.12 5.70
CA GLU A 241 -35.15 17.55 6.01
C GLU A 241 -35.53 18.37 4.76
N LEU A 242 -35.31 17.83 3.55
CA LEU A 242 -35.85 18.36 2.29
C LEU A 242 -37.30 17.92 2.03
N GLY A 243 -37.92 17.19 2.94
CA GLY A 243 -39.29 16.66 2.80
C GLY A 243 -39.39 15.34 2.05
N VAL A 244 -38.27 14.66 1.78
CA VAL A 244 -38.28 13.34 1.12
C VAL A 244 -38.84 12.27 2.06
N THR A 245 -39.81 11.51 1.56
CA THR A 245 -40.41 10.34 2.23
C THR A 245 -39.90 9.04 1.64
N GLU A 246 -40.09 7.91 2.34
CA GLU A 246 -39.56 6.61 1.90
C GLU A 246 -40.13 6.15 0.54
N ASP A 247 -41.38 6.51 0.24
CA ASP A 247 -42.05 6.23 -1.04
C ASP A 247 -41.49 7.04 -2.21
N MET A 248 -40.74 8.12 -1.95
CA MET A 248 -40.10 8.95 -2.98
C MET A 248 -38.72 8.43 -3.41
N LEU A 249 -38.13 7.50 -2.65
CA LEU A 249 -36.73 7.10 -2.82
C LEU A 249 -36.45 6.39 -4.15
N ASP A 250 -37.36 5.50 -4.56
CA ASP A 250 -37.24 4.81 -5.84
C ASP A 250 -37.29 5.80 -7.01
N GLY A 251 -38.19 6.78 -6.97
CA GLY A 251 -38.25 7.81 -8.00
C GLY A 251 -37.02 8.73 -8.05
N ILE A 252 -36.38 8.99 -6.90
CA ILE A 252 -35.11 9.75 -6.84
C ILE A 252 -33.96 8.91 -7.40
N ALA A 253 -33.93 7.61 -7.09
CA ALA A 253 -32.94 6.69 -7.62
C ALA A 253 -33.05 6.54 -9.16
N ASP A 254 -34.29 6.44 -9.68
CA ASP A 254 -34.56 6.41 -11.12
C ASP A 254 -34.08 7.69 -11.85
N GLY A 255 -34.16 8.84 -11.18
CA GLY A 255 -33.71 10.14 -11.70
C GLY A 255 -32.22 10.43 -11.52
N SER A 256 -31.47 9.54 -10.87
CA SER A 256 -30.05 9.75 -10.56
C SER A 256 -29.17 9.43 -11.77
N PHE A 257 -28.31 10.38 -12.16
CA PHE A 257 -27.33 10.15 -13.23
C PHE A 257 -26.20 9.24 -12.72
N LEU A 258 -26.16 8.02 -13.23
CA LEU A 258 -25.10 7.05 -12.94
C LEU A 258 -23.83 7.39 -13.72
N MET A 259 -22.72 7.54 -13.00
CA MET A 259 -21.39 7.69 -13.61
C MET A 259 -20.71 6.32 -13.71
N GLU A 260 -20.38 5.89 -14.92
CA GLU A 260 -19.83 4.55 -15.20
C GLU A 260 -18.29 4.49 -15.17
N GLY A 261 -17.61 5.59 -14.79
CA GLY A 261 -16.14 5.69 -14.79
C GLY A 261 -15.45 5.47 -13.43
N GLY A 262 -16.22 5.26 -12.36
CA GLY A 262 -15.70 5.13 -10.99
C GLY A 262 -15.35 3.69 -10.57
N TYR A 263 -14.92 3.52 -9.32
CA TYR A 263 -14.58 2.21 -8.73
C TYR A 263 -15.71 1.17 -8.80
N LYS A 264 -16.96 1.62 -8.89
CA LYS A 264 -18.16 0.81 -9.06
C LYS A 264 -19.27 1.67 -9.65
N THR A 265 -20.02 1.13 -10.60
CA THR A 265 -21.30 1.71 -11.03
C THR A 265 -22.37 1.26 -10.03
N LEU A 266 -23.01 2.21 -9.35
CA LEU A 266 -24.04 1.90 -8.36
C LEU A 266 -25.27 1.30 -9.02
N THR A 267 -25.86 0.28 -8.40
CA THR A 267 -27.16 -0.23 -8.82
C THR A 267 -28.28 0.65 -8.26
N HIS A 268 -29.48 0.54 -8.83
CA HIS A 268 -30.67 1.21 -8.33
C HIS A 268 -30.90 0.93 -6.84
N GLU A 269 -30.88 -0.34 -6.44
CA GLU A 269 -31.06 -0.76 -5.04
C GLU A 269 -30.00 -0.16 -4.10
N GLU A 270 -28.78 0.04 -4.59
CA GLU A 270 -27.70 0.65 -3.82
C GLU A 270 -27.90 2.16 -3.64
N ILE A 271 -28.38 2.85 -4.68
CA ILE A 271 -28.78 4.26 -4.57
C ILE A 271 -29.93 4.40 -3.57
N VAL A 272 -30.97 3.57 -3.68
CA VAL A 272 -32.08 3.54 -2.71
C VAL A 272 -31.57 3.26 -1.30
N GLY A 273 -30.64 2.32 -1.14
CA GLY A 273 -29.99 2.02 0.14
C GLY A 273 -29.25 3.22 0.73
N ILE A 274 -28.45 3.93 -0.08
CA ILE A 274 -27.73 5.15 0.33
C ILE A 274 -28.71 6.25 0.75
N LEU A 275 -29.78 6.47 -0.02
CA LEU A 275 -30.80 7.46 0.30
C LEU A 275 -31.55 7.09 1.60
N LYS A 276 -31.87 5.81 1.82
CA LYS A 276 -32.45 5.32 3.09
C LYS A 276 -31.53 5.56 4.27
N GLU A 277 -30.23 5.32 4.13
CA GLU A 277 -29.26 5.63 5.18
C GLU A 277 -29.14 7.16 5.42
N SER A 278 -29.22 7.98 4.37
CA SER A 278 -29.24 9.45 4.47
C SER A 278 -30.52 9.98 5.16
N MET A 279 -31.63 9.23 5.17
CA MET A 279 -32.83 9.58 5.94
C MET A 279 -32.66 9.39 7.46
N ARG A 280 -31.67 8.61 7.91
CA ARG A 280 -31.40 8.39 9.32
C ARG A 280 -30.62 9.60 9.85
N ALA A 281 -31.30 10.48 10.58
CA ALA A 281 -30.66 11.57 11.30
C ALA A 281 -29.59 10.98 12.24
N ARG A 282 -28.32 11.30 11.99
CA ARG A 282 -27.26 11.08 12.97
C ARG A 282 -27.36 12.21 13.99
N THR A 283 -27.92 11.91 15.16
CA THR A 283 -27.77 12.72 16.37
C THR A 283 -26.32 12.77 16.81
#